data_AF-A0A093XXM2-F1
#
_entry.id   AF-A0A093XXM2-F1
#
_cell.length_a   1.000
_cell.length_b   1.000
_cell.length_c   1.000
_cell.angle_alpha   90.00
_cell.angle_beta   90.00
_cell.angle_gamma   90.00
#
_symmetry.space_group_name_H-M   'P 1'
#
loop_
_entity.id
_entity.type
_entity.pdbx_description
1 polymer ?
#
loop_
_entity_poly.entity_id
_entity_poly.type
_entity_poly.pdbx_seq_one_letter_code
_entity_poly.pdbx_strand_id
1 'polypeptide(L)'
;MVGSSCYAAPPQPAAKGIRDYPRRERTAPTMSVTLHTTLGNMKIEVFCESVPKTAENFLALCASGSYTLSPFHRLIPGFMIQTGAPPSTPKGGSSIWGEPFEDEIRPTLRHNATGI
;
A
#
# COMPACT_ATOMS: atom_id res chain seq x y z
N MET A 1 -0.75 20.27 4.09
CA MET A 1 0.70 20.46 3.81
C MET A 1 1.48 19.60 4.80
N VAL A 2 1.75 18.32 4.50
CA VAL A 2 2.47 17.43 5.45
C VAL A 2 3.01 16.17 4.76
N GLY A 3 4.31 15.93 4.92
CA GLY A 3 5.08 14.94 4.18
C GLY A 3 4.94 13.52 4.71
N SER A 4 4.62 12.61 3.80
CA SER A 4 4.47 11.17 4.05
C SER A 4 5.75 10.45 3.66
N SER A 5 6.72 10.34 4.56
CA SER A 5 7.87 9.47 4.29
C SER A 5 7.41 8.01 4.34
N CYS A 6 7.75 7.22 3.32
CA CYS A 6 7.32 5.83 3.16
C CYS A 6 8.56 4.94 3.09
N TYR A 7 8.95 4.35 4.21
CA TYR A 7 10.09 3.44 4.27
C TYR A 7 9.61 1.99 4.23
N ALA A 8 10.27 1.16 3.42
CA ALA A 8 10.16 -0.29 3.55
C ALA A 8 10.74 -0.69 4.91
N ALA A 9 9.88 -1.25 5.78
CA ALA A 9 10.32 -1.70 7.08
C ALA A 9 10.78 -3.17 6.99
N PRO A 10 11.88 -3.56 7.66
CA PRO A 10 12.21 -4.98 7.82
C PRO A 10 11.03 -5.71 8.49
N PRO A 11 10.88 -7.03 8.27
CA PRO A 11 9.77 -7.80 8.81
C PRO A 11 9.68 -7.62 10.33
N GLN A 12 8.64 -6.93 10.79
CA GLN A 12 8.47 -6.63 12.21
C GLN A 12 7.95 -7.85 12.97
N PRO A 13 8.43 -8.10 14.19
CA PRO A 13 7.79 -9.05 15.09
C PRO A 13 6.36 -8.59 15.42
N ALA A 14 5.46 -9.55 15.64
CA ALA A 14 4.04 -9.31 15.79
C ALA A 14 3.74 -8.35 16.97
N ALA A 15 3.19 -7.17 16.66
CA ALA A 15 2.69 -6.25 17.66
C ALA A 15 1.37 -6.76 18.23
N LYS A 16 1.32 -6.96 19.55
CA LYS A 16 0.12 -7.33 20.31
C LYS A 16 -0.80 -6.10 20.42
N GLY A 17 -1.99 -6.14 19.81
CA GLY A 17 -3.04 -5.15 20.12
C GLY A 17 -3.91 -4.61 18.99
N ILE A 18 -4.11 -5.33 17.89
CA ILE A 18 -5.09 -4.94 16.85
C ILE A 18 -6.02 -6.13 16.62
N ARG A 19 -7.34 -5.85 16.59
CA ARG A 19 -8.44 -6.82 16.47
C ARG A 19 -8.07 -8.00 15.57
N ASP A 20 -8.18 -9.21 16.11
CA ASP A 20 -7.85 -10.47 15.46
C ASP A 20 -8.71 -10.69 14.19
N TYR A 21 -8.24 -10.19 13.05
CA TYR A 21 -8.63 -10.74 11.75
C TYR A 21 -8.02 -12.15 11.65
N PRO A 22 -8.75 -13.15 11.12
CA PRO A 22 -8.24 -14.52 11.03
C PRO A 22 -6.95 -14.53 10.21
N ARG A 23 -5.83 -14.69 10.91
CA ARG A 23 -4.49 -14.81 10.34
C ARG A 23 -4.43 -16.08 9.50
N ARG A 24 -4.72 -15.96 8.20
CA ARG A 24 -4.44 -17.03 7.23
C ARG A 24 -2.97 -17.43 7.38
N GLU A 25 -2.72 -18.75 7.36
CA GLU A 25 -1.42 -19.37 7.61
C GLU A 25 -0.29 -18.63 6.90
N ARG A 26 0.68 -18.19 7.70
CA ARG A 26 1.78 -17.32 7.30
C ARG A 26 2.83 -18.15 6.56
N THR A 27 2.61 -18.42 5.28
CA THR A 27 3.64 -18.92 4.37
C THR A 27 4.34 -17.74 3.69
N ALA A 28 5.66 -17.66 3.89
CA ALA A 28 6.64 -16.71 3.33
C ALA A 28 6.74 -15.29 3.97
N PRO A 29 7.94 -14.67 3.94
CA PRO A 29 8.17 -13.32 4.47
C PRO A 29 7.41 -12.29 3.64
N THR A 30 6.29 -11.81 4.17
CA THR A 30 5.54 -10.67 3.62
C THR A 30 6.31 -9.39 3.87
N MET A 31 6.64 -8.63 2.82
CA MET A 31 7.14 -7.26 2.99
C MET A 31 6.04 -6.38 3.58
N SER A 32 6.41 -5.43 4.43
CA SER A 32 5.46 -4.47 4.99
C SER A 32 5.99 -3.05 4.88
N VAL A 33 5.09 -2.12 4.61
CA VAL A 33 5.39 -0.68 4.53
C VAL A 33 4.59 0.04 5.59
N THR A 34 5.20 1.02 6.25
CA THR A 34 4.48 1.94 7.13
C THR A 34 4.29 3.27 6.41
N LEU A 35 3.05 3.64 6.18
CA LEU A 35 2.68 4.97 5.70
C LEU A 35 2.50 5.90 6.89
N HIS A 36 3.33 6.94 6.94
CA HIS A 36 3.20 8.01 7.92
C HIS A 36 2.22 9.06 7.39
N THR A 37 1.01 9.08 7.96
CA THR A 37 -0.01 10.05 7.57
C THR A 37 -0.26 11.07 8.68
N THR A 38 -0.99 12.12 8.32
CA THR A 38 -1.34 13.22 9.23
C THR A 38 -2.25 12.79 10.38
N LEU A 39 -3.00 11.71 10.19
CA LEU A 39 -3.95 11.18 11.17
C LEU A 39 -3.41 9.94 11.89
N GLY A 40 -2.15 9.56 11.64
CA GLY A 40 -1.51 8.40 12.26
C GLY A 40 -0.77 7.51 11.27
N ASN A 41 -0.18 6.44 11.79
CA ASN A 41 0.58 5.49 11.00
C ASN A 41 -0.35 4.37 10.50
N MET A 42 -0.26 4.06 9.21
CA MET A 42 -0.92 2.91 8.61
C MET A 42 0.12 1.88 8.19
N LYS A 43 -0.02 0.65 8.67
CA LYS A 43 0.86 -0.46 8.28
C LYS A 43 0.16 -1.30 7.21
N ILE A 44 0.86 -1.51 6.10
CA ILE A 44 0.37 -2.25 4.94
C ILE A 44 1.26 -3.48 4.75
N GLU A 45 0.65 -4.65 4.67
CA GLU A 45 1.32 -5.90 4.29
C GLU A 45 1.17 -6.10 2.79
N VAL A 46 2.26 -6.47 2.11
CA VAL A 46 2.31 -6.61 0.65
C VAL A 46 2.53 -8.08 0.29
N PHE A 47 1.63 -8.62 -0.54
CA PHE A 47 1.67 -10.01 -1.00
C PHE A 47 2.59 -10.20 -2.21
N CYS A 48 3.90 -9.99 -2.02
CA CYS A 48 4.89 -10.00 -3.11
C CYS A 48 4.90 -11.28 -3.96
N GLU A 49 4.58 -12.44 -3.38
CA GLU A 49 4.55 -13.71 -4.12
C GLU A 49 3.33 -13.83 -5.06
N SER A 50 2.20 -13.26 -4.66
CA SER A 50 0.96 -13.36 -5.43
C SER A 50 0.91 -12.34 -6.57
N VAL A 51 1.47 -11.16 -6.34
CA VAL A 51 1.44 -9.98 -7.23
C VAL A 51 2.84 -9.34 -7.36
N PRO A 52 3.82 -10.04 -7.96
CA PRO A 52 5.21 -9.59 -8.00
C PRO A 52 5.41 -8.23 -8.69
N LYS A 53 4.80 -7.99 -9.86
CA LYS A 53 4.96 -6.71 -10.57
C LYS A 53 4.33 -5.56 -9.78
N THR A 54 3.12 -5.78 -9.24
CA THR A 54 2.42 -4.77 -8.46
C THR A 54 3.17 -4.42 -7.17
N ALA A 55 3.69 -5.44 -6.48
CA ALA A 55 4.45 -5.28 -5.27
C ALA A 55 5.78 -4.55 -5.51
N GLU A 56 6.52 -4.93 -6.55
CA GLU A 56 7.77 -4.27 -6.93
C GLU A 56 7.54 -2.79 -7.24
N ASN A 57 6.53 -2.48 -8.05
CA ASN A 57 6.17 -1.11 -8.38
C ASN A 57 5.84 -0.29 -7.13
N PHE A 58 4.99 -0.82 -6.24
CA PHE A 58 4.62 -0.13 -5.01
C PHE A 58 5.82 0.11 -4.10
N LEU A 59 6.65 -0.91 -3.87
CA LEU A 59 7.83 -0.80 -3.00
C LEU A 59 8.88 0.14 -3.59
N ALA A 60 9.09 0.12 -4.90
CA ALA A 60 10.02 1.03 -5.57
C ALA A 60 9.55 2.49 -5.46
N LEU A 61 8.25 2.77 -5.66
CA LEU A 61 7.67 4.10 -5.51
C LEU A 61 7.68 4.60 -4.05
N CYS A 62 7.56 3.68 -3.08
CA CYS A 62 7.79 4.01 -1.68
C CYS A 62 9.26 4.40 -1.45
N ALA A 63 10.20 3.58 -1.90
CA ALA A 63 11.63 3.80 -1.71
C ALA A 63 12.15 5.08 -2.40
N SER A 64 11.61 5.45 -3.56
CA SER A 64 11.92 6.70 -4.26
C SER A 64 11.30 7.93 -3.59
N GLY A 65 10.43 7.75 -2.59
CA GLY A 65 9.70 8.83 -1.95
C GLY A 65 8.60 9.43 -2.82
N SER A 66 8.16 8.74 -3.88
CA SER A 66 7.13 9.24 -4.81
C SER A 66 5.77 9.49 -4.14
N TYR A 67 5.46 8.76 -3.06
CA TYR A 67 4.26 8.98 -2.26
C TYR A 67 4.41 10.07 -1.19
N THR A 68 5.57 10.70 -1.08
CA THR A 68 5.80 11.78 -0.13
C THR A 68 4.92 12.97 -0.47
N LEU A 69 4.14 13.42 0.51
CA LEU A 69 3.16 14.52 0.38
C LEU A 69 1.96 14.19 -0.54
N SER A 70 1.78 12.92 -0.94
CA SER A 70 0.65 12.52 -1.78
C SER A 70 -0.69 12.70 -1.01
N PRO A 71 -1.65 13.48 -1.55
CA PRO A 71 -2.93 13.71 -0.88
C PRO A 71 -3.90 12.54 -1.08
N PHE A 72 -4.77 12.32 -0.10
CA PHE A 72 -5.98 11.53 -0.28
C PHE A 72 -7.01 12.36 -1.05
N HIS A 73 -7.03 12.23 -2.38
CA HIS A 73 -7.85 13.08 -3.26
C HIS A 73 -9.27 12.56 -3.46
N ARG A 74 -9.58 11.31 -3.08
CA ARG A 74 -10.93 10.76 -3.19
C ARG A 74 -11.31 9.96 -1.95
N LEU A 75 -12.43 10.33 -1.34
CA LEU A 75 -12.99 9.70 -0.16
C LEU A 75 -14.47 9.36 -0.42
N ILE A 76 -14.83 8.09 -0.36
CA ILE A 76 -16.23 7.64 -0.46
C ILE A 76 -16.56 6.85 0.81
N PRO A 77 -17.37 7.41 1.74
CA PRO A 77 -17.74 6.73 2.97
C PRO A 77 -18.39 5.36 2.70
N GLY A 78 -17.95 4.34 3.44
CA GLY A 78 -18.45 2.97 3.29
C GLY A 78 -17.93 2.20 2.07
N PHE A 79 -17.07 2.81 1.24
CA PHE A 79 -16.51 2.16 0.06
C PHE A 79 -14.99 2.14 0.05
N MET A 80 -14.33 3.26 -0.29
CA MET A 80 -12.87 3.29 -0.42
C MET A 80 -12.30 4.70 -0.23
N ILE A 81 -11.00 4.73 0.02
CA ILE A 81 -10.17 5.93 0.01
C ILE A 81 -9.12 5.76 -1.09
N GLN A 82 -8.82 6.82 -1.83
CA GLN A 82 -7.84 6.79 -2.91
C GLN A 82 -6.72 7.80 -2.66
N THR A 83 -5.49 7.36 -2.88
CA THR A 83 -4.25 8.15 -2.77
C THR A 83 -3.27 7.70 -3.86
N GLY A 84 -2.04 8.20 -3.83
CA GLY A 84 -0.97 7.79 -4.73
C GLY A 84 -0.78 8.70 -5.93
N ALA A 85 -1.59 9.76 -6.04
CA ALA A 85 -1.41 10.79 -7.06
C ALA A 85 -0.29 11.77 -6.65
N PRO A 86 0.55 12.24 -7.59
CA PRO A 86 1.49 13.32 -7.32
C PRO A 86 0.77 14.58 -6.83
N PRO A 87 1.37 15.37 -5.91
CA PRO A 87 0.76 16.59 -5.39
C PRO A 87 0.37 17.60 -6.48
N SER A 88 1.14 17.62 -7.58
CA SER A 88 0.92 18.51 -8.73
C SER A 88 -0.25 18.07 -9.62
N THR A 89 -0.60 16.79 -9.62
CA THR A 89 -1.53 16.20 -10.60
C THR A 89 -2.42 15.15 -9.95
N PRO A 90 -3.63 15.52 -9.48
CA PRO A 90 -4.53 14.61 -8.74
C PRO A 90 -5.05 13.40 -9.54
N LYS A 91 -4.94 13.42 -10.87
CA LYS A 91 -5.30 12.31 -11.77
C LYS A 91 -4.09 11.65 -12.42
N GLY A 92 -2.89 12.07 -12.03
CA GLY A 92 -1.64 11.56 -12.57
C GLY A 92 -1.08 10.42 -11.72
N GLY A 93 0.10 9.98 -12.11
CA GLY A 93 0.79 8.84 -11.51
C GLY A 93 1.25 7.92 -12.63
N SER A 94 2.50 7.52 -12.55
CA SER A 94 3.11 6.55 -13.45
C SER A 94 3.71 5.43 -12.62
N SER A 95 3.81 4.24 -13.21
CA SER A 95 4.60 3.17 -12.62
C SER A 95 6.08 3.57 -12.57
N ILE A 96 6.89 2.79 -11.86
CA ILE A 96 8.34 2.92 -11.88
C ILE A 96 8.94 2.76 -13.29
N TRP A 97 8.21 2.07 -14.18
CA TRP A 97 8.59 1.86 -15.58
C TRP A 97 8.10 2.97 -16.52
N GLY A 98 7.33 3.94 -16.02
CA GLY A 98 6.79 5.04 -16.82
C GLY A 98 5.54 4.70 -17.64
N GLU A 99 5.12 3.44 -17.66
CA GLU A 99 3.98 2.94 -18.43
C GLU A 99 3.05 2.04 -17.61
N PRO A 100 1.76 1.91 -17.98
CA PRO A 100 0.86 0.94 -17.35
C PRO A 100 1.37 -0.50 -17.51
N PHE A 101 1.16 -1.33 -16.50
CA PHE A 101 1.52 -2.75 -16.51
C PHE A 101 0.27 -3.63 -16.37
N GLU A 102 0.44 -4.93 -16.63
CA GLU A 102 -0.65 -5.91 -16.66
C GLU A 102 -1.27 -6.21 -15.28
N ASP A 103 -2.56 -6.54 -15.27
CA ASP A 103 -3.28 -6.89 -14.04
C ASP A 103 -2.88 -8.28 -13.50
N GLU A 104 -2.61 -8.37 -12.19
CA GLU A 104 -2.24 -9.61 -11.50
C GLU A 104 -3.41 -10.15 -10.64
N ILE A 105 -4.44 -10.69 -11.29
CA ILE A 105 -5.68 -11.13 -10.63
C ILE A 105 -5.56 -12.57 -10.11
N ARG A 106 -5.88 -12.80 -8.83
CA ARG A 106 -5.88 -14.13 -8.19
C ARG A 106 -7.26 -14.43 -7.58
N PRO A 107 -7.83 -15.65 -7.78
CA PRO A 107 -9.12 -16.00 -7.18
C PRO A 107 -9.15 -15.94 -5.65
N THR A 108 -7.98 -16.08 -5.02
CA THR A 108 -7.76 -16.06 -3.57
C THR A 108 -7.71 -14.64 -2.98
N LEU A 109 -7.45 -13.61 -3.80
CA LEU A 109 -7.39 -12.21 -3.41
C LEU A 109 -8.69 -11.52 -3.81
N ARG A 110 -9.49 -11.10 -2.82
CA ARG A 110 -10.82 -10.52 -3.03
C ARG A 110 -11.06 -9.35 -2.08
N HIS A 111 -11.81 -8.34 -2.52
CA HIS A 111 -12.26 -7.21 -1.71
C HIS A 111 -13.47 -7.61 -0.83
N ASN A 112 -13.28 -8.57 0.09
CA ASN A 112 -14.35 -9.13 0.92
C ASN A 112 -14.42 -8.55 2.34
N ALA A 113 -13.50 -7.66 2.69
CA ALA A 113 -13.38 -7.05 4.01
C ALA A 113 -12.79 -5.64 3.91
N THR A 114 -13.03 -4.81 4.93
CA THR A 114 -12.41 -3.49 5.05
C THR A 114 -10.90 -3.62 5.30
N GLY A 115 -10.11 -2.77 4.66
CA GLY A 115 -8.64 -2.80 4.77
C GLY A 115 -7.94 -3.54 3.63
N ILE A 116 -8.68 -3.84 2.55
CA ILE A 116 -8.19 -4.41 1.29
C ILE A 116 -8.19 -3.32 0.23
#